data_AF-A0A839W8K0-F1
#
_entry.id   AF-A0A839W8K0-F1
#
_cell.length_a   1.000
_cell.length_b   1.000
_cell.length_c   1.000
_cell.angle_alpha   90.00
_cell.angle_beta   90.00
_cell.angle_gamma   90.00
#
_symmetry.space_group_name_H-M   'P 1'
#
loop_
_entity.id
_entity.type
_entity.pdbx_description
1 polymer ?
#
loop_
_entity_poly.entity_id
_entity_poly.type
_entity_poly.pdbx_seq_one_letter_code
_entity_poly.pdbx_strand_id
1 'polypeptide(L)'
;MATTPNQTQLSSEKSAKTQRRYTVGYMPNRGDTSTPALYLSGKWLREAGFATGKGVTVKIADDCIVLIPDNNEIQVLHEELKQAKAAVKEMKQRVLNLL
;
A
#
# COMPACT_ATOMS: atom_id res chain seq x y z
N MET A 1 -28.89 -1.54 51.18
CA MET A 1 -27.55 -2.04 50.76
C MET A 1 -27.68 -2.47 49.31
N ALA A 2 -27.31 -1.59 48.38
CA ALA A 2 -27.39 -1.85 46.95
C ALA A 2 -26.03 -2.37 46.48
N THR A 3 -26.00 -3.52 45.81
CA THR A 3 -24.79 -4.06 45.20
C THR A 3 -25.00 -4.09 43.69
N THR A 4 -24.34 -3.17 43.00
CA THR A 4 -24.30 -3.04 41.55
C THR A 4 -23.51 -4.21 40.95
N PRO A 5 -24.01 -4.96 39.95
CA PRO A 5 -23.15 -5.83 39.17
C PRO A 5 -22.35 -4.98 38.19
N ASN A 6 -21.04 -4.88 38.46
CA ASN A 6 -20.05 -4.25 37.59
C ASN A 6 -19.88 -5.14 36.34
N GLN A 7 -20.54 -4.78 35.25
CA GLN A 7 -20.32 -5.45 33.98
C GLN A 7 -19.06 -4.86 33.33
N THR A 8 -17.97 -5.60 33.51
CA THR A 8 -16.71 -5.53 32.76
C THR A 8 -16.97 -5.09 31.33
N GLN A 9 -16.38 -3.96 30.95
CA GLN A 9 -16.30 -3.54 29.56
C GLN A 9 -15.73 -4.70 28.74
N LEU A 10 -16.57 -5.33 27.90
CA LEU A 10 -16.06 -6.00 26.72
C LEU A 10 -15.55 -4.90 25.80
N SER A 11 -14.27 -4.59 25.92
CA SER A 11 -13.53 -3.97 24.82
C SER A 11 -13.72 -4.89 23.63
N SER A 12 -14.57 -4.48 22.69
CA SER A 12 -14.73 -5.17 21.43
C SER A 12 -13.40 -5.05 20.68
N GLU A 13 -12.49 -5.97 20.93
CA GLU A 13 -11.37 -6.21 20.05
C GLU A 13 -11.97 -6.66 18.72
N LYS A 14 -12.25 -5.67 17.86
CA LYS A 14 -12.53 -5.90 16.45
C LYS A 14 -11.34 -6.69 15.93
N SER A 15 -11.52 -8.00 15.75
CA SER A 15 -10.55 -8.81 15.01
C SER A 15 -10.37 -8.15 13.64
N ALA A 16 -9.27 -7.40 13.49
CA ALA A 16 -8.83 -6.90 12.22
C ALA A 16 -8.45 -8.14 11.42
N LYS A 17 -9.38 -8.67 10.62
CA LYS A 17 -9.11 -9.80 9.73
C LYS A 17 -8.12 -9.30 8.66
N THR A 18 -6.84 -9.46 8.95
CA THR A 18 -5.70 -9.05 8.10
C THR A 18 -5.53 -10.00 6.90
N GLN A 19 -6.14 -11.19 6.93
CA GLN A 19 -6.04 -12.20 5.89
C GLN A 19 -7.41 -12.50 5.26
N ARG A 20 -7.43 -12.67 3.93
CA ARG A 20 -8.62 -13.02 3.13
C ARG A 20 -8.24 -14.08 2.10
N ARG A 21 -9.12 -15.05 1.87
CA ARG A 21 -8.95 -16.11 0.86
C ARG A 21 -9.69 -15.71 -0.42
N TYR A 22 -9.02 -15.83 -1.55
CA TYR A 22 -9.56 -15.58 -2.88
C TYR A 22 -9.33 -16.81 -3.76
N THR A 23 -10.17 -16.96 -4.78
CA THR A 23 -10.02 -18.00 -5.81
C THR A 23 -9.62 -17.31 -7.11
N VAL A 24 -8.62 -17.88 -7.79
CA VAL A 24 -8.24 -17.44 -9.13
C VAL A 24 -9.38 -17.82 -10.09
N GLY A 25 -9.91 -16.81 -10.77
CA GLY A 25 -10.88 -17.00 -11.85
C GLY A 25 -10.21 -16.85 -13.21
N TYR A 26 -11.01 -16.52 -14.20
CA TYR A 26 -10.57 -16.15 -15.55
C TYR A 26 -11.34 -14.91 -15.98
N MET A 27 -10.78 -14.16 -16.93
CA MET A 27 -11.47 -13.01 -17.52
C MET A 27 -12.22 -13.50 -18.77
N PRO A 28 -13.55 -13.63 -18.76
CA PRO A 28 -14.28 -14.21 -19.88
C PRO A 28 -14.20 -13.29 -21.10
N ASN A 29 -13.30 -13.61 -22.03
CA ASN A 29 -13.29 -13.02 -23.36
C ASN A 29 -13.95 -13.99 -24.34
N ARG A 30 -15.28 -13.90 -24.48
CA ARG A 30 -16.05 -14.77 -25.41
C ARG A 30 -15.86 -16.28 -25.19
N GLY A 31 -15.69 -16.70 -23.94
CA GLY A 31 -15.50 -18.12 -23.58
C GLY A 31 -14.03 -18.54 -23.46
N ASP A 32 -13.07 -17.66 -23.70
CA ASP A 32 -11.67 -17.91 -23.36
C ASP A 32 -11.48 -17.98 -21.84
N THR A 33 -10.95 -19.12 -21.38
CA THR A 33 -10.65 -19.42 -19.96
C THR A 33 -9.15 -19.61 -19.73
N SER A 34 -8.32 -19.43 -20.76
CA SER A 34 -6.87 -19.65 -20.71
C SER A 34 -6.13 -18.62 -19.87
N THR A 35 -6.70 -17.42 -19.72
CA THR A 35 -6.07 -16.31 -18.99
C THR A 35 -6.55 -16.26 -17.54
N PRO A 36 -5.69 -16.54 -16.54
CA PRO A 36 -6.06 -16.47 -15.14
C PRO A 36 -6.25 -15.01 -14.71
N ALA A 37 -7.22 -14.79 -13.81
CA ALA A 37 -7.50 -13.48 -13.23
C ALA A 37 -7.74 -13.59 -11.73
N LEU A 38 -7.05 -12.76 -10.95
CA LEU A 38 -7.23 -12.65 -9.51
C LEU A 38 -7.98 -11.36 -9.19
N TYR A 39 -9.22 -11.47 -8.71
CA TYR A 39 -10.07 -10.34 -8.38
C TYR A 39 -10.04 -10.05 -6.88
N LEU A 40 -9.49 -8.90 -6.50
CA LEU A 40 -9.56 -8.37 -5.14
C LEU A 40 -10.67 -7.32 -5.07
N SER A 41 -11.63 -7.52 -4.16
CA SER A 41 -12.71 -6.57 -3.94
C SER A 41 -13.06 -6.43 -2.45
N GLY A 42 -13.61 -5.27 -2.11
CA GLY A 42 -14.14 -4.97 -0.77
C GLY A 42 -13.63 -3.65 -0.19
N LYS A 43 -14.38 -3.13 0.80
CA LYS A 43 -14.07 -1.84 1.47
C LYS A 43 -12.70 -1.83 2.15
N TRP A 44 -12.22 -3.00 2.59
CA TRP A 44 -10.92 -3.18 3.23
C TRP A 44 -9.72 -2.78 2.34
N LEU A 45 -9.88 -2.79 1.01
CA LEU A 45 -8.84 -2.32 0.09
C LEU A 45 -8.51 -0.84 0.33
N ARG A 46 -9.53 -0.02 0.62
CA ARG A 46 -9.34 1.39 0.94
C ARG A 46 -8.55 1.56 2.25
N GLU A 47 -8.86 0.75 3.26
CA GLU A 47 -8.14 0.73 4.54
C GLU A 47 -6.67 0.29 4.36
N ALA A 48 -6.41 -0.60 3.41
CA ALA A 48 -5.05 -1.01 3.02
C ALA A 48 -4.35 -0.04 2.05
N GLY A 49 -4.95 1.13 1.75
CA GLY A 49 -4.34 2.17 0.93
C GLY A 49 -4.55 2.04 -0.58
N PHE A 50 -5.37 1.08 -1.05
CA PHE A 50 -5.78 0.89 -2.45
C PHE A 50 -7.08 1.65 -2.73
N ALA A 51 -6.97 2.97 -2.89
CA ALA A 51 -8.10 3.82 -3.26
C ALA A 51 -8.43 3.72 -4.76
N THR A 52 -9.70 3.98 -5.13
CA THR A 52 -10.13 4.04 -6.53
C THR A 52 -9.32 5.09 -7.30
N GLY A 53 -8.82 4.73 -8.48
CA GLY A 53 -8.00 5.62 -9.32
C GLY A 53 -6.54 5.73 -8.90
N LYS A 54 -6.12 5.11 -7.79
CA LYS A 54 -4.71 5.06 -7.38
C LYS A 54 -3.97 3.98 -8.17
N GLY A 55 -2.80 4.33 -8.69
CA GLY A 55 -1.90 3.37 -9.32
C GLY A 55 -1.44 2.30 -8.33
N VAL A 56 -1.12 1.12 -8.85
CA VAL A 56 -0.64 -0.01 -8.04
C VAL A 56 0.54 -0.63 -8.76
N THR A 57 1.66 -0.72 -8.06
CA THR A 57 2.83 -1.47 -8.50
C THR A 57 2.68 -2.92 -8.05
N VAL A 58 2.88 -3.86 -8.98
CA VAL A 58 2.87 -5.30 -8.71
C VAL A 58 4.29 -5.82 -8.80
N LYS A 59 4.78 -6.44 -7.72
CA LYS A 59 6.05 -7.17 -7.71
C LYS A 59 5.78 -8.66 -7.66
N ILE A 60 6.46 -9.40 -8.53
CA ILE A 60 6.38 -10.85 -8.62
C ILE A 60 7.70 -11.41 -8.10
N ALA A 61 7.62 -12.30 -7.12
CA ALA A 61 8.68 -13.17 -6.66
C ALA A 61 8.19 -14.62 -6.78
N ASP A 62 9.10 -15.60 -6.74
CA ASP A 62 8.85 -17.01 -7.10
C ASP A 62 7.44 -17.53 -6.73
N ASP A 63 7.06 -17.43 -5.46
CA ASP A 63 5.75 -17.88 -4.96
C ASP A 63 4.85 -16.75 -4.40
N CYS A 64 5.21 -15.47 -4.62
CA CYS A 64 4.56 -14.34 -3.97
C CYS A 64 4.28 -13.19 -4.93
N ILE A 65 3.06 -12.65 -4.84
CA ILE A 65 2.68 -11.39 -5.49
C ILE A 65 2.53 -10.32 -4.40
N VAL A 66 3.31 -9.25 -4.51
CA VAL A 66 3.23 -8.10 -3.60
C VAL A 66 2.61 -6.94 -4.35
N LEU A 67 1.47 -6.46 -3.85
CA LEU A 67 0.77 -5.28 -4.35
C LEU A 67 1.15 -4.07 -3.50
N ILE A 68 1.64 -3.02 -4.14
CA ILE A 68 2.09 -1.79 -3.49
C ILE A 68 1.29 -0.63 -4.09
N PRO A 69 0.40 0.03 -3.34
CA PRO A 69 -0.32 1.19 -3.86
C PRO A 69 0.66 2.35 -4.02
N ASP A 70 0.61 3.03 -5.16
CA ASP A 70 1.56 4.09 -5.48
C ASP A 70 1.38 5.26 -4.52
N ASN A 71 2.42 5.60 -3.75
CA ASN A 71 2.36 6.75 -2.86
C ASN A 71 2.94 7.99 -3.55
N ASN A 72 2.05 8.85 -4.05
CA ASN A 72 2.42 10.10 -4.72
C ASN A 72 3.28 11.01 -3.81
N GLU A 73 3.02 11.05 -2.50
CA GLU A 73 3.80 11.88 -1.56
C GLU A 73 5.25 11.40 -1.44
N ILE A 74 5.46 10.08 -1.38
CA ILE A 74 6.81 9.51 -1.33
C ILE A 74 7.56 9.79 -2.63
N GLN A 75 6.89 9.76 -3.79
CA GLN A 75 7.53 10.10 -5.06
C GLN A 75 7.94 11.57 -5.12
N VAL A 76 7.05 12.49 -4.70
CA VAL A 76 7.35 13.93 -4.63
C VAL A 76 8.51 14.20 -3.67
N LEU A 77 8.45 13.65 -2.46
CA LEU A 77 9.53 13.77 -1.47
C LEU A 77 10.87 13.22 -1.98
N HIS A 78 10.84 12.11 -2.74
CA HIS A 78 12.04 11.55 -3.34
C HIS A 78 12.67 12.49 -4.37
N GLU A 79 11.85 13.12 -5.23
CA GLU A 79 12.36 14.09 -6.20
C GLU A 79 12.85 15.38 -5.53
N GLU A 80 12.15 15.88 -4.50
CA GLU A 80 12.62 17.03 -3.71
C GLU A 80 13.97 16.74 -3.05
N LEU A 81 14.13 15.58 -2.40
CA LEU A 81 15.41 15.19 -1.79
C LEU A 81 16.53 15.04 -2.82
N LYS A 82 16.21 14.52 -4.01
CA LYS A 82 17.18 14.38 -5.09
C LYS A 82 17.65 15.75 -5.61
N GLN A 83 16.74 16.70 -5.78
CA GLN A 83 17.05 18.08 -6.15
C GLN A 83 17.88 18.78 -5.07
N ALA A 84 17.49 18.67 -3.80
CA ALA A 84 18.22 19.26 -2.68
C ALA A 84 19.65 18.71 -2.59
N LYS A 85 19.83 17.39 -2.74
CA LYS A 85 21.16 16.76 -2.78
C LYS A 85 22.03 17.26 -3.93
N ALA A 86 21.43 17.44 -5.12
CA ALA A 86 22.15 17.97 -6.28
C ALA A 86 22.64 19.40 -6.03
N ALA A 87 21.78 20.27 -5.49
CA ALA A 87 22.13 21.65 -5.15
C ALA A 87 23.26 21.73 -4.11
N VAL A 88 23.21 20.90 -3.05
CA VAL A 88 24.27 20.85 -2.03
C VAL A 88 25.60 20.38 -2.62
N LYS A 89 25.58 19.39 -3.50
CA LYS A 89 26.78 18.91 -4.20
C LYS A 89 27.41 20.03 -5.05
N GLU A 90 26.57 20.78 -5.75
CA GLU A 90 27.01 21.92 -6.56
C GLU A 90 27.62 23.03 -5.69
N MET A 91 26.95 23.41 -4.60
CA MET A 91 27.47 24.40 -3.66
C MET A 91 28.83 24.00 -3.08
N LYS A 92 28.97 22.72 -2.68
CA LYS A 92 30.25 22.19 -2.19
C LYS A 92 31.36 22.32 -3.24
N GLN A 93 31.06 22.01 -4.50
CA GLN A 93 32.05 22.14 -5.57
C GLN A 93 32.43 23.60 -5.82
N ARG A 94 31.47 24.52 -5.78
CA ARG A 94 31.73 25.96 -5.91
C ARG A 94 32.63 26.47 -4.78
N VAL A 95 32.39 26.06 -3.53
CA VAL A 95 33.24 26.44 -2.39
C VAL A 95 34.66 25.89 -2.52
N LEU A 96 34.81 24.63 -2.93
CA LEU A 96 36.12 24.02 -3.16
C LEU A 96 36.91 24.73 -4.26
N ASN A 97 36.25 25.25 -5.29
CA ASN A 97 36.90 25.97 -6.38
C ASN A 97 37.28 27.42 -6.02
N LEU A 98 36.81 27.94 -4.88
CA LEU A 98 37.12 29.27 -4.35
C LEU A 98 38.25 29.25 -3.30
N LEU A 99 38.72 28.06 -2.90
CA LEU A 99 39.87 27.83 -2.03
C LEU A 99 41.10 27.47 -2.87
#